data_AF-A0A8H3KSI7-F1
#
_entry.id   AF-A0A8H3KSI7-F1
#
_cell.length_a   1.000
_cell.length_b   1.000
_cell.length_c   1.000
_cell.angle_alpha   90.00
_cell.angle_beta   90.00
_cell.angle_gamma   90.00
#
_symmetry.space_group_name_H-M   'P 1'
#
loop_
_entity.id
_entity.type
_entity.pdbx_description
1 polymer ?
#
loop_
_entity_poly.entity_id
_entity_poly.type
_entity_poly.pdbx_seq_one_letter_code
_entity_poly.pdbx_strand_id
1 'polypeptide(L)'
;MPSGNGTDDEIVKNNSIQLVDLELRHIRKTKRKPPIFKWFFFLRRSRSTNLKMQCNANPKIHCLDFKILGEIASGPSALVHNVCWKGTPKFAIKKFIGGSSKEVLVNEIYLTKKADSHPNIIRFYGLTRLQDEKNYSLVLEYAEGGTLRKYLRDDTISLKWKNQLRFAKEIASAISWLHDDVGIIHGDLHPNNILISKGTIKLADFGCSCLRGSTRNSQVQGVIPYVDPKCFETHSYRITEKFDIYSLGVLFWELTSRKSPLDFEKKTTKGDHFSIKMNIRNGVREKPVEDTNDKFVALYEKCWQHEPDKRPNIWQVISELNLINTENNNVSTPKKSDANEDLYLSD
;
A
#
# COMPACT_ATOMS: atom_id res chain seq x y z
N MET A 1 -28.92 -15.57 42.69
CA MET A 1 -29.45 -15.34 41.34
C MET A 1 -28.67 -14.19 40.69
N PRO A 2 -28.41 -14.25 39.38
CA PRO A 2 -27.17 -13.74 38.78
C PRO A 2 -27.38 -12.56 37.80
N SER A 3 -26.25 -12.01 37.33
CA SER A 3 -25.93 -11.43 35.99
C SER A 3 -25.12 -10.14 36.16
N GLY A 4 -24.02 -9.86 35.46
CA GLY A 4 -23.46 -10.47 34.25
C GLY A 4 -22.96 -9.32 33.37
N ASN A 5 -21.69 -9.39 32.92
CA ASN A 5 -21.16 -8.89 31.64
C ASN A 5 -19.66 -8.63 31.76
N GLY A 6 -18.91 -9.72 31.66
CA GLY A 6 -17.47 -9.72 31.52
C GLY A 6 -17.05 -10.94 30.71
N THR A 7 -17.68 -11.20 29.57
CA THR A 7 -17.31 -12.32 28.68
C THR A 7 -17.97 -12.11 27.31
N ASP A 8 -17.32 -11.38 26.41
CA ASP A 8 -17.60 -11.49 24.95
C ASP A 8 -16.35 -11.10 24.14
N ASP A 9 -15.58 -10.10 24.58
CA ASP A 9 -14.37 -9.66 23.87
C ASP A 9 -13.15 -10.59 24.02
N GLU A 10 -13.05 -11.37 25.11
CA GLU A 10 -12.03 -12.42 25.27
C GLU A 10 -12.39 -13.71 24.52
N ILE A 11 -13.68 -13.94 24.24
CA ILE A 11 -14.17 -15.15 23.58
C ILE A 11 -13.91 -15.08 22.06
N VAL A 12 -13.97 -13.90 21.44
CA VAL A 12 -13.70 -13.74 19.99
C VAL A 12 -12.20 -13.82 19.65
N LYS A 13 -11.32 -13.32 20.53
CA LYS A 13 -9.85 -13.43 20.35
C LYS A 13 -9.33 -14.85 20.58
N ASN A 14 -9.87 -15.57 21.57
CA ASN A 14 -9.49 -16.96 21.79
C ASN A 14 -10.05 -17.91 20.73
N ASN A 15 -11.23 -17.64 20.16
CA ASN A 15 -11.80 -18.48 19.09
C ASN A 15 -10.99 -18.43 17.79
N SER A 16 -10.30 -17.34 17.48
CA SER A 16 -9.51 -17.22 16.23
C SER A 16 -8.24 -18.08 16.26
N ILE A 17 -7.59 -18.14 17.41
CA ILE A 17 -6.37 -18.92 17.64
C ILE A 17 -6.72 -20.39 17.89
N GLN A 18 -7.82 -20.65 18.62
CA GLN A 18 -8.36 -22.00 18.75
C GLN A 18 -8.93 -22.55 17.44
N LEU A 19 -9.51 -21.75 16.54
CA LEU A 19 -9.98 -22.25 15.24
C LEU A 19 -8.79 -22.71 14.37
N VAL A 20 -7.68 -21.97 14.32
CA VAL A 20 -6.50 -22.38 13.55
C VAL A 20 -5.79 -23.58 14.19
N ASP A 21 -5.65 -23.64 15.52
CA ASP A 21 -4.98 -24.77 16.20
C ASP A 21 -5.88 -26.01 16.42
N LEU A 22 -7.19 -25.84 16.64
CA LEU A 22 -8.17 -26.95 16.65
C LEU A 22 -8.47 -27.42 15.24
N GLU A 23 -8.50 -26.59 14.19
CA GLU A 23 -8.62 -27.12 12.82
C GLU A 23 -7.39 -27.94 12.45
N LEU A 24 -6.17 -27.49 12.81
CA LEU A 24 -4.96 -28.30 12.66
C LEU A 24 -4.98 -29.62 13.45
N ARG A 25 -5.68 -29.68 14.61
CA ARG A 25 -5.81 -30.89 15.44
C ARG A 25 -7.03 -31.78 15.07
N HIS A 26 -8.13 -31.21 14.60
CA HIS A 26 -9.39 -31.91 14.24
C HIS A 26 -9.32 -32.49 12.80
N ILE A 27 -8.44 -31.92 11.95
CA ILE A 27 -8.01 -32.51 10.65
C ILE A 27 -7.48 -33.94 10.80
N ARG A 28 -7.10 -34.39 12.01
CA ARG A 28 -6.69 -35.77 12.29
C ARG A 28 -7.85 -36.77 12.46
N LYS A 29 -9.11 -36.36 12.65
CA LYS A 29 -10.16 -37.28 13.16
C LYS A 29 -11.50 -37.41 12.40
N THR A 30 -11.91 -36.55 11.48
CA THR A 30 -13.26 -36.70 10.88
C THR A 30 -13.32 -36.56 9.35
N LYS A 31 -14.09 -37.46 8.71
CA LYS A 31 -14.15 -37.74 7.24
C LYS A 31 -15.30 -37.04 6.49
N ARG A 32 -15.71 -35.81 6.82
CA ARG A 32 -16.67 -35.05 5.98
C ARG A 32 -16.31 -33.56 5.94
N LYS A 33 -16.28 -32.97 4.73
CA LYS A 33 -15.73 -31.63 4.42
C LYS A 33 -16.82 -30.65 3.95
N PRO A 34 -16.80 -29.37 4.38
CA PRO A 34 -17.57 -28.26 3.80
C PRO A 34 -16.85 -27.57 2.60
N PRO A 35 -17.53 -26.70 1.82
CA PRO A 35 -17.18 -26.35 0.43
C PRO A 35 -15.93 -25.47 0.23
N ILE A 36 -15.36 -24.87 1.28
CA ILE A 36 -14.17 -24.00 1.21
C ILE A 36 -12.86 -24.79 1.06
N PHE A 37 -12.89 -26.10 1.31
CA PHE A 37 -11.72 -26.99 1.39
C PHE A 37 -11.36 -27.72 0.08
N LYS A 38 -11.54 -27.08 -1.08
CA LYS A 38 -10.97 -27.57 -2.35
C LYS A 38 -9.54 -27.06 -2.62
N TRP A 39 -9.08 -26.01 -1.93
CA TRP A 39 -7.75 -25.41 -2.18
C TRP A 39 -6.60 -26.02 -1.37
N PHE A 40 -6.88 -26.72 -0.27
CA PHE A 40 -5.86 -27.36 0.57
C PHE A 40 -6.14 -28.86 0.72
N PHE A 41 -5.46 -29.67 -0.11
CA PHE A 41 -4.94 -31.04 0.13
C PHE A 41 -5.18 -32.04 -1.02
N PHE A 42 -4.07 -32.52 -1.58
CA PHE A 42 -3.85 -33.94 -1.89
C PHE A 42 -2.50 -34.36 -1.27
N LEU A 43 -2.52 -35.13 -0.18
CA LEU A 43 -1.34 -35.82 0.38
C LEU A 43 -1.82 -37.13 0.98
N ARG A 44 -1.47 -38.25 0.33
CA ARG A 44 -1.65 -39.60 0.87
C ARG A 44 -0.29 -40.12 1.37
N ARG A 45 -0.35 -40.80 2.51
CA ARG A 45 0.74 -41.26 3.37
C ARG A 45 1.51 -42.43 2.73
N SER A 46 2.85 -42.44 2.80
CA SER A 46 3.65 -43.68 2.74
C SER A 46 4.77 -43.64 3.77
N ARG A 47 4.96 -44.77 4.47
CA ARG A 47 6.00 -45.03 5.47
C ARG A 47 7.23 -45.57 4.73
N SER A 48 8.25 -44.75 4.54
CA SER A 48 9.65 -45.17 4.49
C SER A 48 10.51 -43.90 4.44
N THR A 49 11.65 -43.96 5.11
CA THR A 49 12.71 -42.94 5.11
C THR A 49 13.07 -42.52 3.68
N ASN A 50 13.20 -41.19 3.46
CA ASN A 50 13.32 -40.48 2.17
C ASN A 50 12.05 -40.47 1.30
N LEU A 51 11.24 -39.41 1.42
CA LEU A 51 10.12 -39.15 0.51
C LEU A 51 10.00 -37.66 0.17
N LYS A 52 10.29 -37.39 -1.11
CA LYS A 52 10.02 -36.17 -1.87
C LYS A 52 8.54 -35.80 -1.79
N MET A 53 8.25 -34.52 -1.53
CA MET A 53 6.92 -33.95 -1.75
C MET A 53 6.84 -33.47 -3.20
N GLN A 54 6.11 -34.20 -4.03
CA GLN A 54 5.71 -33.77 -5.37
C GLN A 54 4.22 -33.40 -5.28
N CYS A 55 3.92 -32.11 -5.30
CA CYS A 55 2.57 -31.63 -5.58
C CYS A 55 2.59 -31.10 -7.01
N ASN A 56 1.68 -31.60 -7.84
CA ASN A 56 1.41 -31.04 -9.15
C ASN A 56 0.71 -29.69 -8.93
N ALA A 57 1.35 -28.61 -9.42
CA ALA A 57 1.08 -27.19 -9.19
C ALA A 57 1.41 -26.66 -7.77
N ASN A 58 2.70 -26.70 -7.38
CA ASN A 58 3.23 -26.19 -6.09
C ASN A 58 4.09 -24.93 -6.29
N PRO A 59 3.99 -23.87 -5.46
CA PRO A 59 5.15 -23.04 -5.17
C PRO A 59 6.11 -23.89 -4.33
N LYS A 60 7.14 -24.45 -4.97
CA LYS A 60 8.24 -25.16 -4.30
C LYS A 60 9.02 -24.16 -3.45
N ILE A 61 8.67 -24.05 -2.17
CA ILE A 61 9.46 -23.29 -1.20
C ILE A 61 10.26 -24.29 -0.37
N HIS A 62 11.38 -24.70 -0.92
CA HIS A 62 12.49 -25.26 -0.15
C HIS A 62 13.56 -24.19 -0.14
N CYS A 63 14.00 -23.77 1.05
CA CYS A 63 15.26 -23.07 1.36
C CYS A 63 16.04 -22.74 0.09
N LEU A 64 15.64 -21.67 -0.61
CA LEU A 64 16.26 -21.34 -1.87
C LEU A 64 17.67 -20.84 -1.53
N ASP A 65 18.69 -21.36 -2.23
CA ASP A 65 20.07 -20.89 -2.15
C ASP A 65 20.16 -19.47 -2.74
N PHE A 66 19.56 -18.52 -2.04
CA PHE A 66 19.62 -17.11 -2.37
C PHE A 66 20.97 -16.58 -1.94
N LYS A 67 21.72 -16.06 -2.90
CA LYS A 67 22.88 -15.21 -2.62
C LYS A 67 22.38 -13.80 -2.36
N ILE A 68 22.54 -13.32 -1.13
CA ILE A 68 22.28 -11.92 -0.77
C ILE A 68 23.31 -11.05 -1.50
N LEU A 69 22.84 -10.06 -2.26
CA LEU A 69 23.69 -9.14 -2.99
C LEU A 69 23.85 -7.81 -2.25
N GLY A 70 22.83 -7.41 -1.47
CA GLY A 70 22.85 -6.20 -0.66
C GLY A 70 21.48 -5.88 -0.05
N GLU A 71 21.48 -5.00 0.94
CA GLU A 71 20.27 -4.40 1.47
C GLU A 71 19.79 -3.28 0.53
N ILE A 72 18.48 -3.24 0.24
CA ILE A 72 17.88 -2.22 -0.63
C ILE A 72 16.90 -1.31 0.11
N ALA A 73 16.34 -1.77 1.24
CA ALA A 73 15.52 -0.96 2.12
C ALA A 73 15.58 -1.48 3.57
N SER A 74 15.45 -0.56 4.51
CA SER A 74 15.34 -0.85 5.94
C SER A 74 14.24 0.00 6.54
N GLY A 75 13.35 -0.63 7.31
CA GLY A 75 12.23 0.00 7.97
C GLY A 75 11.99 -0.61 9.35
N PRO A 76 11.09 -0.02 10.15
CA PRO A 76 10.85 -0.45 11.52
C PRO A 76 10.31 -1.88 11.64
N SER A 77 9.62 -2.38 10.61
CA SER A 77 8.97 -3.69 10.58
C SER A 77 9.65 -4.70 9.64
N ALA A 78 10.56 -4.27 8.76
CA ALA A 78 11.16 -5.14 7.76
C ALA A 78 12.49 -4.62 7.19
N LEU A 79 13.38 -5.56 6.82
CA LEU A 79 14.53 -5.34 5.94
C LEU A 79 14.21 -5.95 4.58
N VAL A 80 14.62 -5.27 3.51
CA VAL A 80 14.50 -5.80 2.16
C VAL A 80 15.89 -5.96 1.56
N HIS A 81 16.19 -7.16 1.09
CA HIS A 81 17.45 -7.49 0.42
C HIS A 81 17.19 -7.77 -1.06
N ASN A 82 18.10 -7.37 -1.93
CA ASN A 82 18.15 -7.93 -3.27
C ASN A 82 18.98 -9.21 -3.26
N VAL A 83 18.49 -10.22 -3.99
CA VAL A 83 19.10 -11.54 -4.00
C VAL A 83 19.15 -12.10 -5.41
N CYS A 84 20.07 -13.02 -5.63
CA CYS A 84 20.13 -13.85 -6.83
C CYS A 84 19.92 -15.31 -6.44
N TRP A 85 19.17 -16.04 -7.26
CA TRP A 85 19.00 -17.49 -7.12
C TRP A 85 19.67 -18.19 -8.29
N LYS A 86 20.69 -19.02 -8.04
CA LYS A 86 21.34 -19.87 -9.07
C LYS A 86 21.71 -19.16 -10.40
N GLY A 87 22.14 -17.90 -10.36
CA GLY A 87 22.46 -17.12 -11.57
C GLY A 87 21.26 -16.65 -12.39
N THR A 88 20.03 -16.78 -11.86
CA THR A 88 18.77 -16.33 -12.46
C THR A 88 18.48 -14.84 -12.12
N PRO A 89 17.36 -14.25 -12.61
CA PRO A 89 17.02 -12.84 -12.33
C PRO A 89 17.00 -12.49 -10.84
N LYS A 90 17.19 -11.20 -10.54
CA LYS A 90 17.15 -10.66 -9.17
C LYS A 90 15.76 -10.81 -8.57
N PHE A 91 15.70 -11.12 -7.28
CA PHE A 91 14.49 -11.12 -6.45
C PHE A 91 14.68 -10.13 -5.30
N ALA A 92 13.57 -9.74 -4.66
CA ALA A 92 13.58 -9.04 -3.38
C ALA A 92 13.14 -10.00 -2.27
N ILE A 93 13.88 -10.04 -1.16
CA ILE A 93 13.47 -10.74 0.05
C ILE A 93 13.09 -9.71 1.10
N LYS A 94 11.80 -9.64 1.46
CA LYS A 94 11.31 -8.87 2.61
C LYS A 94 11.38 -9.76 3.85
N LYS A 95 12.36 -9.47 4.68
CA LYS A 95 12.58 -10.07 6.00
C LYS A 95 11.84 -9.23 7.04
N PHE A 96 10.98 -9.86 7.82
CA PHE A 96 10.29 -9.19 8.91
C PHE A 96 11.21 -9.01 10.12
N ILE A 97 11.31 -7.78 10.63
CA ILE A 97 12.08 -7.44 11.83
C ILE A 97 11.11 -7.27 13.01
N GLY A 98 11.61 -7.58 14.21
CA GLY A 98 10.94 -7.25 15.45
C GLY A 98 9.97 -8.33 15.95
N GLY A 99 9.46 -8.14 17.16
CA GLY A 99 8.51 -9.03 17.83
C GLY A 99 7.08 -8.94 17.29
N SER A 100 6.91 -8.57 16.01
CA SER A 100 5.62 -8.53 15.33
C SER A 100 4.88 -9.85 15.56
N SER A 101 3.60 -9.76 15.93
CA SER A 101 2.82 -10.95 16.24
C SER A 101 2.68 -11.84 15.00
N LYS A 102 2.54 -13.16 15.20
CA LYS A 102 2.38 -14.11 14.09
C LYS A 102 1.17 -13.76 13.22
N GLU A 103 0.15 -13.17 13.82
CA GLU A 103 -1.08 -12.74 13.14
C GLU A 103 -0.81 -11.63 12.13
N VAL A 104 0.03 -10.64 12.47
CA VAL A 104 0.41 -9.56 11.55
C VAL A 104 1.17 -10.12 10.35
N LEU A 105 2.11 -11.03 10.59
CA LEU A 105 2.88 -11.69 9.54
C LEU A 105 1.99 -12.51 8.59
N VAL A 106 1.11 -13.34 9.15
CA VAL A 106 0.20 -14.18 8.37
C VAL A 106 -0.77 -13.32 7.55
N ASN A 107 -1.27 -12.22 8.13
CA ASN A 107 -2.14 -11.29 7.44
C ASN A 107 -1.44 -10.65 6.23
N GLU A 108 -0.22 -10.15 6.39
CA GLU A 108 0.52 -9.55 5.27
C GLU A 108 0.81 -10.57 4.15
N ILE A 109 1.22 -11.80 4.51
CA ILE A 109 1.43 -12.89 3.53
C ILE A 109 0.15 -13.17 2.75
N TYR A 110 -0.98 -13.31 3.47
CA TYR A 110 -2.28 -13.60 2.87
C TYR A 110 -2.71 -12.48 1.91
N LEU A 111 -2.66 -11.22 2.34
CA LEU A 111 -3.10 -10.08 1.54
C LEU A 111 -2.19 -9.87 0.33
N THR A 112 -0.87 -9.99 0.49
CA THR A 112 0.08 -9.91 -0.62
C THR A 112 -0.23 -10.96 -1.68
N LYS A 113 -0.41 -12.23 -1.28
CA LYS A 113 -0.73 -13.31 -2.23
C LYS A 113 -2.09 -13.10 -2.89
N LYS A 114 -3.07 -12.55 -2.18
CA LYS A 114 -4.41 -12.31 -2.69
C LYS A 114 -4.42 -11.17 -3.74
N ALA A 115 -3.54 -10.19 -3.58
CA ALA A 115 -3.44 -9.02 -4.46
C ALA A 115 -2.61 -9.24 -5.74
N ASP A 116 -1.68 -10.21 -5.76
CA ASP A 116 -0.57 -10.31 -6.73
C ASP A 116 -0.92 -10.59 -8.21
N SER A 117 -2.20 -10.64 -8.57
CA SER A 117 -2.66 -11.01 -9.92
C SER A 117 -2.81 -9.82 -10.87
N HIS A 118 -2.54 -8.59 -10.42
CA HIS A 118 -2.58 -7.37 -11.24
C HIS A 118 -1.17 -6.95 -11.71
N PRO A 119 -0.99 -6.52 -12.97
CA PRO A 119 0.33 -6.19 -13.53
C PRO A 119 1.06 -5.06 -12.78
N ASN A 120 0.32 -4.10 -12.24
CA ASN A 120 0.85 -2.98 -11.45
C ASN A 120 0.95 -3.27 -9.94
N ILE A 121 0.84 -4.54 -9.52
CA ILE A 121 1.09 -4.96 -8.14
C ILE A 121 2.36 -5.81 -8.12
N ILE A 122 3.15 -5.68 -7.06
CA ILE A 122 4.39 -6.44 -6.89
C ILE A 122 4.09 -7.93 -6.87
N ARG A 123 4.78 -8.70 -7.73
CA ARG A 123 4.52 -10.13 -7.81
C ARG A 123 5.09 -10.86 -6.59
N PHE A 124 4.27 -11.74 -6.01
CA PHE A 124 4.67 -12.65 -4.96
C PHE A 124 5.08 -14.01 -5.56
N TYR A 125 6.29 -14.47 -5.24
CA TYR A 125 6.80 -15.76 -5.71
C TYR A 125 6.70 -16.86 -4.65
N GLY A 126 6.66 -16.49 -3.38
CA GLY A 126 6.58 -17.46 -2.30
C GLY A 126 7.16 -16.94 -0.99
N LEU A 127 7.29 -17.85 -0.05
CA LEU A 127 7.98 -17.62 1.21
C LEU A 127 9.41 -18.15 1.12
N THR A 128 10.24 -17.77 2.07
CA THR A 128 11.52 -18.43 2.33
C THR A 128 11.86 -18.29 3.80
N ARG A 129 12.89 -18.98 4.26
CA ARG A 129 13.48 -18.78 5.57
C ARG A 129 14.98 -18.64 5.37
N LEU A 130 15.54 -17.49 5.73
CA LEU A 130 16.98 -17.31 5.67
C LEU A 130 17.64 -18.10 6.80
N GLN A 131 18.91 -18.45 6.62
CA GLN A 131 19.68 -19.18 7.63
C GLN A 131 19.68 -18.37 8.94
N ASP A 132 19.48 -19.06 10.06
CA ASP A 132 19.41 -18.49 11.42
C ASP A 132 18.17 -17.63 11.75
N GLU A 133 17.13 -17.67 10.92
CA GLU A 133 15.87 -16.96 11.18
C GLU A 133 14.74 -17.85 11.71
N LYS A 134 13.98 -17.31 12.68
CA LYS A 134 12.77 -17.95 13.22
C LYS A 134 11.53 -17.74 12.35
N ASN A 135 11.44 -16.61 11.65
CA ASN A 135 10.27 -16.20 10.89
C ASN A 135 10.43 -16.48 9.39
N TYR A 136 9.30 -16.59 8.69
CA TYR A 136 9.30 -16.62 7.23
C TYR A 136 9.55 -15.22 6.67
N SER A 137 10.16 -15.15 5.50
CA SER A 137 10.35 -13.95 4.68
C SER A 137 9.56 -14.07 3.37
N LEU A 138 9.14 -12.94 2.79
CA LEU A 138 8.49 -12.91 1.46
C LEU A 138 9.55 -12.91 0.35
N VAL A 139 9.34 -13.69 -0.70
CA VAL A 139 10.08 -13.61 -1.96
C VAL A 139 9.22 -12.86 -2.98
N LEU A 140 9.70 -11.70 -3.42
CA LEU A 140 8.99 -10.74 -4.25
C LEU A 140 9.75 -10.45 -5.56
N GLU A 141 9.02 -9.92 -6.53
CA GLU A 141 9.60 -9.25 -7.71
C GLU A 141 10.60 -8.17 -7.28
N TYR A 142 11.74 -8.15 -7.97
CA TYR A 142 12.73 -7.09 -7.81
C TYR A 142 12.40 -5.96 -8.78
N ALA A 143 12.09 -4.79 -8.23
CA ALA A 143 11.85 -3.57 -8.99
C ALA A 143 13.14 -2.74 -9.07
N GLU A 144 13.77 -2.77 -10.25
CA GLU A 144 15.11 -2.22 -10.49
C GLU A 144 15.18 -0.69 -10.42
N GLY A 145 14.06 0.00 -10.64
CA GLY A 145 13.97 1.46 -10.56
C GLY A 145 13.79 2.00 -9.14
N GLY A 146 13.78 1.12 -8.13
CA GLY A 146 13.62 1.52 -6.73
C GLY A 146 12.23 2.07 -6.42
N THR A 147 12.12 2.93 -5.41
CA THR A 147 10.85 3.53 -5.02
C THR A 147 10.48 4.72 -5.91
N LEU A 148 9.19 4.94 -6.10
CA LEU A 148 8.66 6.14 -6.77
C LEU A 148 9.14 7.40 -6.05
N ARG A 149 9.31 7.38 -4.71
CA ARG A 149 9.90 8.50 -3.97
C ARG A 149 11.27 8.89 -4.51
N LYS A 150 12.21 7.94 -4.59
CA LYS A 150 13.55 8.20 -5.13
C LYS A 150 13.47 8.68 -6.57
N TYR A 151 12.61 8.06 -7.37
CA TYR A 151 12.36 8.44 -8.76
C TYR A 151 11.84 9.88 -8.92
N LEU A 152 11.01 10.37 -8.00
CA LEU A 152 10.47 11.74 -8.02
C LEU A 152 11.48 12.79 -7.52
N ARG A 153 12.48 12.38 -6.73
CA ARG A 153 13.55 13.27 -6.23
C ARG A 153 14.81 13.26 -7.08
N ASP A 154 14.88 12.39 -8.08
CA ASP A 154 16.03 12.31 -8.98
C ASP A 154 15.90 13.35 -10.10
N ASP A 155 16.62 14.47 -9.95
CA ASP A 155 16.64 15.58 -10.92
C ASP A 155 17.23 15.21 -12.28
N THR A 156 17.93 14.08 -12.39
CA THR A 156 18.42 13.58 -13.68
C THR A 156 17.29 12.99 -14.53
N ILE A 157 16.15 12.67 -13.92
CA ILE A 157 14.98 12.09 -14.58
C ILE A 157 14.01 13.19 -15.03
N SER A 158 13.89 13.36 -16.35
CA SER A 158 12.86 14.22 -16.95
C SER A 158 11.48 13.54 -16.93
N LEU A 159 10.70 13.81 -15.89
CA LEU A 159 9.35 13.28 -15.74
C LEU A 159 8.32 14.18 -16.42
N LYS A 160 8.08 13.93 -17.71
CA LYS A 160 7.08 14.64 -18.52
C LYS A 160 5.64 14.31 -18.10
N TRP A 161 4.70 15.22 -18.38
CA TRP A 161 3.26 15.06 -18.13
C TRP A 161 2.69 13.69 -18.54
N LYS A 162 3.00 13.25 -19.76
CA LYS A 162 2.55 11.94 -20.27
C LYS A 162 2.89 10.78 -19.33
N ASN A 163 4.07 10.82 -18.70
CA ASN A 163 4.52 9.80 -17.75
C ASN A 163 3.85 9.99 -16.37
N GLN A 164 3.65 11.23 -15.92
CA GLN A 164 2.92 11.54 -14.68
C GLN A 164 1.48 11.01 -14.75
N LEU A 165 0.77 11.32 -15.83
CA LEU A 165 -0.59 10.85 -16.07
C LEU A 165 -0.64 9.32 -16.25
N ARG A 166 0.35 8.72 -16.92
CA ARG A 166 0.47 7.26 -17.01
C ARG A 166 0.61 6.63 -15.63
N PHE A 167 1.52 7.12 -14.78
CA PHE A 167 1.69 6.61 -13.42
C PHE A 167 0.43 6.79 -12.59
N ALA A 168 -0.25 7.94 -12.68
CA ALA A 168 -1.53 8.14 -12.00
C ALA A 168 -2.58 7.09 -12.42
N LYS A 169 -2.69 6.78 -13.73
CA LYS A 169 -3.59 5.74 -14.25
C LYS A 169 -3.20 4.34 -13.80
N GLU A 170 -1.92 3.98 -13.82
CA GLU A 170 -1.43 2.68 -13.37
C GLU A 170 -1.67 2.47 -11.87
N ILE A 171 -1.43 3.50 -11.05
CA ILE A 171 -1.72 3.46 -9.61
C ILE A 171 -3.24 3.31 -9.39
N ALA A 172 -4.06 4.12 -10.05
CA ALA A 172 -5.52 4.03 -9.92
C ALA A 172 -6.06 2.65 -10.35
N SER A 173 -5.49 2.05 -11.41
CA SER A 173 -5.81 0.69 -11.84
C SER A 173 -5.49 -0.35 -10.77
N ALA A 174 -4.31 -0.26 -10.13
CA ALA A 174 -3.96 -1.16 -9.04
C ALA A 174 -4.90 -1.01 -7.84
N ILE A 175 -5.31 0.22 -7.50
CA ILE A 175 -6.25 0.46 -6.41
C ILE A 175 -7.66 -0.04 -6.74
N SER A 176 -8.13 0.12 -7.98
CA SER A 176 -9.44 -0.43 -8.39
C SER A 176 -9.45 -1.94 -8.27
N TRP A 177 -8.39 -2.62 -8.71
CA TRP A 177 -8.23 -4.07 -8.48
C TRP A 177 -8.31 -4.43 -6.99
N LEU A 178 -7.62 -3.70 -6.12
CA LEU A 178 -7.68 -3.96 -4.68
C LEU A 178 -9.10 -3.76 -4.12
N HIS A 179 -9.75 -2.64 -4.43
CA HIS A 179 -11.05 -2.25 -3.86
C HIS A 179 -12.21 -3.08 -4.41
N ASP A 180 -12.28 -3.21 -5.74
CA ASP A 180 -13.45 -3.72 -6.44
C ASP A 180 -13.38 -5.24 -6.62
N ASP A 181 -12.25 -5.79 -7.09
CA ASP A 181 -12.10 -7.21 -7.38
C ASP A 181 -11.70 -8.04 -6.15
N VAL A 182 -10.80 -7.52 -5.31
CA VAL A 182 -10.19 -8.30 -4.22
C VAL A 182 -10.81 -8.00 -2.85
N GLY A 183 -11.33 -6.79 -2.65
CA GLY A 183 -11.89 -6.31 -1.39
C GLY A 183 -10.82 -6.03 -0.33
N ILE A 184 -9.69 -5.44 -0.73
CA ILE A 184 -8.57 -5.03 0.11
C ILE A 184 -8.51 -3.50 0.15
N ILE A 185 -8.31 -2.94 1.33
CA ILE A 185 -7.90 -1.55 1.53
C ILE A 185 -6.40 -1.58 1.79
N HIS A 186 -5.62 -0.81 1.02
CA HIS A 186 -4.16 -0.79 1.16
C HIS A 186 -3.75 -0.15 2.49
N GLY A 187 -4.33 1.01 2.82
CA GLY A 187 -4.20 1.68 4.11
C GLY A 187 -2.87 2.38 4.37
N ASP A 188 -1.98 2.43 3.39
CA ASP A 188 -0.64 3.05 3.51
C ASP A 188 -0.05 3.40 2.13
N LEU A 189 -0.86 4.08 1.31
CA LEU A 189 -0.42 4.51 -0.02
C LEU A 189 0.47 5.75 0.08
N HIS A 190 1.73 5.60 -0.31
CA HIS A 190 2.69 6.69 -0.46
C HIS A 190 3.82 6.25 -1.41
N PRO A 191 4.67 7.16 -1.92
CA PRO A 191 5.63 6.81 -2.97
C PRO A 191 6.76 5.85 -2.57
N ASN A 192 6.92 5.53 -1.29
CA ASN A 192 7.87 4.47 -0.88
C ASN A 192 7.28 3.06 -1.04
N ASN A 193 5.95 2.94 -1.02
CA ASN A 193 5.23 1.68 -1.25
C ASN A 193 4.86 1.47 -2.73
N ILE A 194 5.26 2.39 -3.61
CA ILE A 194 5.15 2.25 -5.05
C ILE A 194 6.56 2.14 -5.61
N LEU A 195 6.84 1.08 -6.36
CA LEU A 195 8.15 0.80 -6.95
C LEU A 195 8.12 1.00 -8.46
N ILE A 196 9.28 1.23 -9.07
CA ILE A 196 9.44 1.36 -10.52
C ILE A 196 10.11 0.12 -11.08
N SER A 197 9.50 -0.53 -12.06
CA SER A 197 10.08 -1.65 -12.81
C SER A 197 9.71 -1.56 -14.28
N LYS A 198 10.71 -1.66 -15.15
CA LYS A 198 10.57 -1.62 -16.62
C LYS A 198 9.75 -0.41 -17.12
N GLY A 199 9.91 0.73 -16.45
CA GLY A 199 9.20 1.97 -16.79
C GLY A 199 7.73 2.04 -16.36
N THR A 200 7.25 1.05 -15.59
CA THR A 200 5.89 0.98 -15.02
C THR A 200 5.94 0.93 -13.50
N ILE A 201 4.81 1.18 -12.85
CA ILE A 201 4.71 1.09 -11.38
C ILE A 201 4.38 -0.32 -10.88
N LYS A 202 4.83 -0.63 -9.67
CA LYS A 202 4.50 -1.82 -8.88
C LYS A 202 4.11 -1.40 -7.46
N LEU A 203 2.83 -1.49 -7.13
CA LEU A 203 2.34 -1.26 -5.77
C LEU A 203 2.76 -2.42 -4.86
N ALA A 204 3.33 -2.10 -3.71
CA ALA A 204 3.95 -3.03 -2.78
C ALA A 204 3.59 -2.68 -1.33
N ASP A 205 3.99 -3.57 -0.42
CA ASP A 205 3.82 -3.44 1.03
C ASP A 205 2.37 -3.49 1.54
N PHE A 206 1.92 -4.70 1.89
CA PHE A 206 0.57 -4.95 2.41
C PHE A 206 0.54 -5.06 3.95
N GLY A 207 1.58 -4.61 4.66
CA GLY A 207 1.66 -4.73 6.12
C GLY A 207 0.59 -3.90 6.86
N CYS A 208 0.19 -2.79 6.26
CA CYS A 208 -0.88 -1.92 6.76
C CYS A 208 -2.27 -2.24 6.18
N SER A 209 -2.36 -3.21 5.27
CA SER A 209 -3.61 -3.51 4.56
C SER A 209 -4.61 -4.30 5.41
N CYS A 210 -5.87 -4.21 5.05
CA CYS A 210 -6.95 -4.99 5.64
C CYS A 210 -8.00 -5.36 4.61
N LEU A 211 -8.82 -6.37 4.94
CA LEU A 211 -10.01 -6.68 4.15
C LEU A 211 -11.10 -5.64 4.42
N ARG A 212 -11.88 -5.34 3.38
CA ARG A 212 -13.09 -4.51 3.48
C ARG A 212 -14.00 -5.02 4.59
N GLY A 213 -14.48 -4.09 5.42
CA GLY A 213 -15.36 -4.40 6.56
C GLY A 213 -14.63 -4.94 7.79
N SER A 214 -13.30 -5.02 7.79
CA SER A 214 -12.51 -5.33 8.99
C SER A 214 -12.77 -4.31 10.10
N THR A 215 -12.78 -4.77 11.35
CA THR A 215 -12.89 -3.92 12.56
C THR A 215 -11.58 -3.22 12.93
N ARG A 216 -10.59 -3.19 12.01
CA ARG A 216 -9.32 -2.48 12.22
C ARG A 216 -9.61 -0.98 12.36
N ASN A 217 -9.47 -0.49 13.58
CA ASN A 217 -9.50 0.94 13.88
C ASN A 217 -8.23 1.61 13.32
N SER A 218 -8.35 2.89 12.97
CA SER A 218 -7.21 3.70 12.55
C SER A 218 -6.29 4.04 13.73
N GLN A 219 -5.51 3.07 14.19
CA GLN A 219 -4.24 3.46 14.80
C GLN A 219 -3.48 4.24 13.73
N VAL A 220 -3.10 5.47 14.03
CA VAL A 220 -2.37 6.34 13.09
C VAL A 220 -1.08 5.61 12.73
N GLN A 221 -1.09 5.01 11.55
CA GLN A 221 0.00 4.28 10.92
C GLN A 221 0.15 4.86 9.52
N GLY A 222 1.38 4.83 9.00
CA GLY A 222 1.73 5.38 7.71
C GLY A 222 2.37 6.76 7.75
N VAL A 223 2.57 7.34 6.56
CA VAL A 223 3.30 8.59 6.36
C VAL A 223 2.34 9.77 6.47
N ILE A 224 2.53 10.64 7.48
CA ILE A 224 1.54 11.63 7.97
C ILE A 224 0.76 12.38 6.87
N PRO A 225 1.39 12.97 5.83
CA PRO A 225 0.65 13.67 4.77
C PRO A 225 -0.39 12.83 4.03
N TYR A 226 -0.16 11.52 3.89
CA TYR A 226 -1.04 10.58 3.18
C TYR A 226 -2.09 9.95 4.10
N VAL A 227 -2.00 10.17 5.42
CA VAL A 227 -2.98 9.62 6.35
C VAL A 227 -4.27 10.43 6.28
N ASP A 228 -5.39 9.73 6.17
CA ASP A 228 -6.73 10.33 6.20
C ASP A 228 -6.89 11.25 7.44
N PRO A 229 -7.29 12.52 7.26
CA PRO A 229 -7.42 13.46 8.38
C PRO A 229 -8.38 12.97 9.47
N LYS A 230 -9.38 12.12 9.16
CA LYS A 230 -10.28 11.54 10.16
C LYS A 230 -9.57 10.66 11.19
N CYS A 231 -8.42 10.08 10.85
CA CYS A 231 -7.58 9.34 11.78
C CYS A 231 -6.94 10.22 12.85
N PHE A 232 -6.91 11.54 12.65
CA PHE A 232 -6.38 12.51 13.61
C PHE A 232 -7.45 13.09 14.55
N GLU A 233 -8.72 12.86 14.24
CA GLU A 233 -9.86 13.35 15.02
C GLU A 233 -10.30 12.34 16.08
N THR A 234 -10.37 11.06 15.71
CA THR A 234 -10.84 9.99 16.59
C THR A 234 -10.08 8.69 16.39
N HIS A 235 -9.82 8.00 17.49
CA HIS A 235 -9.20 6.66 17.50
C HIS A 235 -10.17 5.55 17.06
N SER A 236 -11.48 5.85 16.94
CA SER A 236 -12.51 4.91 16.49
C SER A 236 -12.85 5.00 15.01
N TYR A 237 -12.12 5.81 14.24
CA TYR A 237 -12.37 5.92 12.80
C TYR A 237 -12.08 4.58 12.13
N ARG A 238 -13.09 4.06 11.43
CA ARG A 238 -12.98 2.81 10.68
C ARG A 238 -12.38 3.11 9.33
N ILE A 239 -11.30 2.42 9.02
CA ILE A 239 -10.65 2.54 7.71
C ILE A 239 -11.61 1.99 6.64
N THR A 240 -11.80 2.77 5.59
CA THR A 240 -12.56 2.41 4.39
C THR A 240 -11.70 2.67 3.16
N GLU A 241 -12.19 2.27 1.98
CA GLU A 241 -11.58 2.57 0.69
C GLU A 241 -11.30 4.08 0.51
N LYS A 242 -12.09 4.95 1.16
CA LYS A 242 -11.90 6.40 1.13
C LYS A 242 -10.57 6.86 1.74
N PHE A 243 -9.96 6.05 2.60
CA PHE A 243 -8.61 6.30 3.11
C PHE A 243 -7.61 6.28 1.95
N ASP A 244 -7.65 5.23 1.12
CA ASP A 244 -6.78 5.12 -0.04
C ASP A 244 -7.06 6.23 -1.07
N ILE A 245 -8.32 6.63 -1.25
CA ILE A 245 -8.66 7.75 -2.14
C ILE A 245 -8.03 9.06 -1.66
N TYR A 246 -8.03 9.32 -0.36
CA TYR A 246 -7.35 10.49 0.19
C TYR A 246 -5.85 10.46 -0.12
N SER A 247 -5.20 9.33 0.13
CA SER A 247 -3.77 9.12 -0.17
C SER A 247 -3.46 9.28 -1.66
N LEU A 248 -4.37 8.84 -2.55
CA LEU A 248 -4.24 9.05 -4.00
C LEU A 248 -4.21 10.53 -4.38
N GLY A 249 -5.03 11.38 -3.74
CA GLY A 249 -4.99 12.83 -3.97
C GLY A 249 -3.62 13.42 -3.67
N VAL A 250 -3.05 13.07 -2.51
CA VAL A 250 -1.70 13.53 -2.13
C VAL A 250 -0.62 12.99 -3.09
N LEU A 251 -0.74 11.72 -3.51
CA LEU A 251 0.15 11.10 -4.49
C LEU A 251 0.08 11.80 -5.87
N PHE A 252 -1.11 12.16 -6.33
CA PHE A 252 -1.28 12.85 -7.61
C PHE A 252 -0.66 14.26 -7.59
N TRP A 253 -0.85 15.00 -6.48
CA TRP A 253 -0.16 16.26 -6.30
C TRP A 253 1.37 16.07 -6.32
N GLU A 254 1.89 15.04 -5.67
CA GLU A 254 3.33 14.77 -5.64
C GLU A 254 3.90 14.31 -6.99
N LEU A 255 3.14 13.55 -7.79
CA LEU A 255 3.54 13.16 -9.15
C LEU A 255 3.81 14.39 -10.03
N THR A 256 3.02 15.45 -9.85
CA THR A 256 3.10 16.68 -10.64
C THR A 256 4.11 17.66 -10.07
N SER A 257 4.11 17.85 -8.75
CA SER A 257 5.02 18.79 -8.07
C SER A 257 6.46 18.28 -7.97
N ARG A 258 6.64 16.94 -7.93
CA ARG A 258 7.89 16.26 -7.55
C ARG A 258 8.47 16.73 -6.21
N LYS A 259 7.65 17.35 -5.35
CA LYS A 259 8.03 17.90 -4.04
C LYS A 259 7.46 17.06 -2.89
N SER A 260 8.06 17.17 -1.72
CA SER A 260 7.50 16.56 -0.51
C SER A 260 6.20 17.27 -0.12
N PRO A 261 5.10 16.54 0.11
CA PRO A 261 3.89 17.11 0.70
C PRO A 261 4.20 17.81 2.03
N LEU A 262 3.69 19.03 2.20
CA LEU A 262 3.92 19.90 3.36
C LEU A 262 5.39 19.98 3.83
N ASP A 263 6.36 19.89 2.92
CA ASP A 263 7.80 19.82 3.22
C ASP A 263 8.18 18.70 4.22
N PHE A 264 7.36 17.64 4.33
CA PHE A 264 7.50 16.56 5.32
C PHE A 264 8.91 15.95 5.40
N GLU A 265 9.61 15.79 4.27
CA GLU A 265 10.97 15.24 4.26
C GLU A 265 12.02 16.14 4.95
N LYS A 266 11.76 17.44 5.09
CA LYS A 266 12.63 18.39 5.81
C LYS A 266 12.28 18.49 7.31
N LYS A 267 11.22 17.81 7.72
CA LYS A 267 10.52 18.00 9.00
C LYS A 267 10.73 16.77 9.87
N THR A 268 11.83 16.75 10.62
CA THR A 268 12.32 15.54 11.30
C THR A 268 11.96 15.44 12.77
N THR A 269 11.49 16.54 13.39
CA THR A 269 11.19 16.56 14.82
C THR A 269 9.76 16.10 15.11
N LYS A 270 9.52 15.61 16.33
CA LYS A 270 8.15 15.29 16.79
C LYS A 270 7.23 16.52 16.75
N GLY A 271 7.77 17.71 17.04
CA GLY A 271 7.02 18.97 16.99
C GLY A 271 6.59 19.33 15.57
N ASP A 272 7.47 19.12 14.59
CA ASP A 272 7.15 19.29 13.18
C ASP A 272 6.04 18.34 12.73
N HIS A 273 6.16 17.05 13.06
CA HIS A 273 5.15 16.04 12.75
C HIS A 273 3.79 16.38 13.37
N PHE A 274 3.78 16.89 14.60
CA PHE A 274 2.56 17.34 15.26
C PHE A 274 1.95 18.57 14.56
N SER A 275 2.78 19.54 14.16
CA SER A 275 2.34 20.72 13.41
C SER A 275 1.71 20.33 12.07
N ILE A 276 2.35 19.42 11.32
CA ILE A 276 1.81 18.91 10.05
C ILE A 276 0.48 18.19 10.28
N LYS A 277 0.37 17.34 11.31
CA LYS A 277 -0.88 16.67 11.68
C LYS A 277 -1.99 17.68 11.98
N MET A 278 -1.71 18.76 12.71
CA MET A 278 -2.69 19.81 13.02
C MET A 278 -3.07 20.61 11.78
N ASN A 279 -2.11 20.97 10.92
CA ASN A 279 -2.37 21.63 9.65
C ASN A 279 -3.31 20.79 8.78
N ILE A 280 -3.01 19.49 8.66
CA ILE A 280 -3.83 18.54 7.90
C ILE A 280 -5.26 18.46 8.44
N ARG A 281 -5.39 18.37 9.76
CA ARG A 281 -6.67 18.34 10.47
C ARG A 281 -7.48 19.63 10.26
N ASN A 282 -6.81 20.77 10.13
CA ASN A 282 -7.43 22.07 9.87
C ASN A 282 -7.65 22.35 8.38
N GLY A 283 -7.52 21.33 7.52
CA GLY A 283 -7.78 21.45 6.07
C GLY A 283 -6.65 22.09 5.26
N VAL A 284 -5.48 22.35 5.85
CA VAL A 284 -4.33 22.89 5.11
C VAL A 284 -3.79 21.83 4.15
N ARG A 285 -3.74 22.17 2.87
CA ARG A 285 -3.09 21.38 1.81
C ARG A 285 -2.23 22.25 0.92
N GLU A 286 -1.48 21.59 0.07
CA GLU A 286 -0.58 22.20 -0.88
C GLU A 286 -1.34 23.06 -1.89
N LYS A 287 -0.66 24.11 -2.37
CA LYS A 287 -1.16 24.89 -3.48
C LYS A 287 -1.09 24.07 -4.78
N PRO A 288 -2.00 24.31 -5.74
CA PRO A 288 -1.88 23.73 -7.07
C PRO A 288 -0.52 23.98 -7.69
N VAL A 289 -0.02 22.98 -8.41
CA VAL A 289 1.27 23.07 -9.12
C VAL A 289 1.05 23.83 -10.41
N GLU A 290 1.85 24.87 -10.63
CA GLU A 290 1.85 25.63 -11.90
C GLU A 290 2.07 24.69 -13.09
N ASP A 291 1.49 25.01 -14.24
CA ASP A 291 1.57 24.23 -15.49
C ASP A 291 1.03 22.79 -15.43
N THR A 292 0.28 22.45 -14.37
CA THR A 292 -0.46 21.18 -14.27
C THR A 292 -1.86 21.32 -14.86
N ASN A 293 -2.33 20.27 -15.53
CA ASN A 293 -3.67 20.25 -16.13
C ASN A 293 -4.78 20.50 -15.10
N ASP A 294 -5.64 21.49 -15.36
CA ASP A 294 -6.69 21.93 -14.41
C ASP A 294 -7.65 20.81 -13.99
N LYS A 295 -7.96 19.87 -14.89
CA LYS A 295 -8.82 18.71 -14.54
C LYS A 295 -8.11 17.77 -13.58
N PHE A 296 -6.78 17.62 -13.72
CA PHE A 296 -5.98 16.81 -12.82
C PHE A 296 -5.84 17.47 -11.44
N VAL A 297 -5.70 18.81 -11.42
CA VAL A 297 -5.74 19.62 -10.20
C VAL A 297 -7.07 19.40 -9.46
N ALA A 298 -8.18 19.63 -10.15
CA ALA A 298 -9.51 19.43 -9.58
C ALA A 298 -9.72 18.00 -9.06
N LEU A 299 -9.20 17.00 -9.79
CA LEU A 299 -9.30 15.60 -9.39
C LEU A 299 -8.55 15.32 -8.08
N TYR A 300 -7.28 15.71 -7.95
CA TYR A 300 -6.56 15.42 -6.71
C TYR A 300 -7.11 16.24 -5.54
N GLU A 301 -7.63 17.44 -5.79
CA GLU A 301 -8.28 18.26 -4.78
C GLU A 301 -9.60 17.66 -4.27
N LYS A 302 -10.33 16.99 -5.17
CA LYS A 302 -11.52 16.23 -4.83
C LYS A 302 -11.19 14.95 -4.07
N CYS A 303 -10.05 14.31 -4.37
CA CYS A 303 -9.60 13.09 -3.70
C CYS A 303 -9.20 13.34 -2.24
N TRP A 304 -8.52 14.46 -1.93
CA TRP A 304 -8.04 14.75 -0.58
C TRP A 304 -9.01 15.57 0.30
N GLN A 305 -10.30 15.62 -0.08
CA GLN A 305 -11.33 16.32 0.72
C GLN A 305 -11.35 15.81 2.15
N HIS A 306 -11.62 16.71 3.10
CA HIS A 306 -11.57 16.39 4.52
C HIS A 306 -12.57 15.29 4.90
N GLU A 307 -13.82 15.44 4.45
CA GLU A 307 -14.89 14.48 4.69
C GLU A 307 -14.84 13.29 3.71
N PRO A 308 -14.77 12.03 4.18
CA PRO A 308 -14.62 10.85 3.32
C PRO A 308 -15.74 10.63 2.30
N ASP A 309 -16.97 11.03 2.61
CA ASP A 309 -18.15 10.93 1.75
C ASP A 309 -18.10 11.91 0.56
N LYS A 310 -17.35 13.01 0.69
CA LYS A 310 -17.12 14.00 -0.38
C LYS A 310 -16.08 13.55 -1.41
N ARG A 311 -15.25 12.57 -1.06
CA ARG A 311 -14.24 12.01 -1.95
C ARG A 311 -14.91 11.13 -3.01
N PRO A 312 -14.37 11.02 -4.23
CA PRO A 312 -14.87 10.07 -5.22
C PRO A 312 -14.65 8.61 -4.78
N ASN A 313 -15.28 7.64 -5.43
CA ASN A 313 -14.82 6.26 -5.40
C ASN A 313 -13.76 6.02 -6.49
N ILE A 314 -13.09 4.88 -6.46
CA ILE A 314 -11.97 4.62 -7.38
C ILE A 314 -12.39 4.61 -8.84
N TRP A 315 -13.61 4.12 -9.15
CA TRP A 315 -14.12 4.13 -10.52
C TRP A 315 -14.34 5.55 -11.06
N GLN A 316 -14.85 6.45 -10.22
CA GLN A 316 -14.98 7.88 -10.55
C GLN A 316 -13.60 8.51 -10.79
N VAL A 317 -12.58 8.18 -9.98
CA VAL A 317 -11.20 8.64 -10.20
C VAL A 317 -10.67 8.18 -11.56
N ILE A 318 -10.83 6.89 -11.90
CA ILE A 318 -10.39 6.34 -13.18
C ILE A 318 -11.11 7.00 -14.35
N SER A 319 -12.43 7.21 -14.23
CA SER A 319 -13.24 7.88 -15.23
C SER A 319 -12.71 9.30 -15.49
N GLU A 320 -12.48 10.08 -14.44
CA GLU A 320 -11.92 11.43 -14.56
C GLU A 320 -10.51 11.42 -15.16
N LEU A 321 -9.61 10.50 -14.77
CA LEU A 321 -8.29 10.35 -15.37
C LEU A 321 -8.33 10.02 -16.86
N ASN A 322 -9.31 9.24 -17.31
CA ASN A 322 -9.47 8.86 -18.71
C ASN A 322 -9.98 10.01 -19.58
N LEU A 323 -10.65 11.01 -19.00
CA LEU A 323 -11.08 12.22 -19.69
C LEU A 323 -9.96 13.26 -19.87
N ILE A 324 -8.77 13.02 -19.30
CA ILE A 324 -7.62 13.91 -19.41
C ILE A 324 -6.74 13.47 -20.57
N ASN A 325 -6.49 14.38 -21.52
CA ASN A 325 -5.68 14.11 -22.70
C ASN A 325 -4.18 14.01 -22.34
N THR A 326 -3.49 13.06 -22.96
CA THR A 326 -2.04 12.88 -22.82
C THR A 326 -1.22 13.93 -23.60
N GLU A 327 -1.82 14.58 -24.60
CA GLU A 327 -1.11 15.48 -25.53
C GLU A 327 -1.27 16.96 -25.22
N ASN A 328 -2.29 17.35 -24.45
CA ASN A 328 -2.56 18.75 -24.09
C ASN A 328 -2.57 18.93 -22.58
N ASN A 329 -1.61 19.68 -22.04
CA ASN A 329 -1.60 20.05 -20.63
C ASN A 329 -2.71 21.03 -20.25
N ASN A 330 -3.53 21.54 -21.19
CA ASN A 330 -4.58 22.56 -20.97
C ASN A 330 -4.27 23.43 -19.75
N VAL A 331 -3.13 24.13 -19.83
CA VAL A 331 -2.69 25.05 -18.79
C VAL A 331 -3.49 26.32 -19.00
N SER A 332 -4.36 26.67 -18.05
CA SER A 332 -4.90 28.03 -18.00
C SER A 332 -3.73 29.00 -17.80
N THR A 333 -3.52 29.92 -18.74
CA THR A 333 -2.57 31.04 -18.55
C THR A 333 -2.92 31.82 -17.28
N PRO A 334 -1.93 32.34 -16.51
CA PRO A 334 -2.21 33.11 -15.30
C PRO A 334 -3.11 34.30 -15.64
N LYS A 335 -4.11 34.55 -14.79
CA LYS A 335 -4.83 35.83 -14.81
C LYS A 335 -3.80 36.96 -14.71
N LYS A 336 -3.81 37.86 -15.69
CA LYS A 336 -2.98 39.07 -15.70
C LYS A 336 -3.10 39.78 -14.36
N SER A 337 -1.96 40.22 -13.86
CA SER A 337 -1.80 41.18 -12.78
C SER A 337 -2.73 42.38 -12.97
N ASP A 338 -3.54 42.68 -11.96
CA ASP A 338 -4.07 44.02 -11.79
C ASP A 338 -2.91 44.92 -11.35
N ALA A 339 -2.27 45.54 -12.34
CA ALA A 339 -1.40 46.68 -12.15
C ALA A 339 -2.17 47.94 -12.55
N ASN A 340 -2.15 48.91 -11.65
CA ASN A 340 -2.45 50.33 -11.81
C ASN A 340 -3.92 50.76 -11.79
N GLU A 341 -4.35 51.15 -10.60
CA GLU A 341 -5.30 52.25 -10.43
C GLU A 341 -4.68 53.28 -9.46
N ASP A 342 -3.54 53.87 -9.88
CA ASP A 342 -3.08 55.15 -9.37
C ASP A 342 -3.41 56.22 -10.43
N LEU A 343 -4.57 56.84 -10.27
CA LEU A 343 -4.93 58.09 -10.93
C LEU A 343 -6.05 58.72 -10.10
N TYR A 344 -5.69 59.66 -9.23
CA TYR A 344 -6.39 60.93 -8.96
C TYR A 344 -5.71 61.61 -7.76
N LEU A 345 -4.80 62.55 -8.01
CA LEU A 345 -4.51 63.71 -7.15
C LEU A 345 -3.69 64.75 -7.96
N SER A 346 -4.39 65.76 -8.48
CA SER A 346 -4.01 67.10 -9.01
C SER A 346 -5.06 67.46 -10.06
N ASP A 347 -5.85 68.53 -9.99
CA ASP A 347 -5.72 69.83 -9.32
C ASP A 347 -7.02 70.28 -8.62
#